data_AF-A0A973ZCA1-F1
#
_entry.id   AF-A0A973ZCA1-F1
#
_cell.length_a   1.000
_cell.length_b   1.000
_cell.length_c   1.000
_cell.angle_alpha   90.00
_cell.angle_beta   90.00
_cell.angle_gamma   90.00
#
_symmetry.space_group_name_H-M   'P 1'
#
loop_
_entity.id
_entity.type
_entity.pdbx_description
1 polymer ?
#
loop_
_entity_poly.entity_id
_entity_poly.type
_entity_poly.pdbx_seq_one_letter_code
_entity_poly.pdbx_strand_id
1 'polypeptide(L)'
;STGLSEQSLANLEKVLRNMAGFTPDHTPRTFDGDLLLFVATEDRPAELPAQDAVTAWRPHIGGRIESHEIAVSHYDMLQPASLAQIMRIVTEKLDTEELRKD
;
A
#
# COMPACT_ATOMS: atom_id res chain seq x y z
N SER A 1 5.74 11.63 -26.97
CA SER A 1 5.60 10.18 -27.23
C SER A 1 5.93 9.47 -25.93
N THR A 2 5.02 8.67 -25.37
CA THR A 2 5.15 8.03 -24.04
C THR A 2 6.21 6.92 -23.95
N GLY A 3 7.04 6.73 -24.99
CA GLY A 3 8.03 5.66 -25.06
C GLY A 3 7.43 4.25 -25.20
N LEU A 4 6.10 4.13 -25.20
CA LEU A 4 5.38 2.87 -25.26
C LEU A 4 5.05 2.51 -26.71
N SER A 5 5.31 1.25 -27.08
CA SER A 5 4.82 0.70 -28.35
C SER A 5 3.29 0.54 -28.32
N GLU A 6 2.66 0.47 -29.50
CA GLU A 6 1.21 0.16 -29.61
C GLU A 6 0.86 -1.14 -28.88
N GLN A 7 1.74 -2.15 -28.94
CA GLN A 7 1.56 -3.41 -28.23
C GLN A 7 1.60 -3.24 -26.71
N SER A 8 2.51 -2.39 -26.21
CA SER A 8 2.60 -2.07 -24.77
C SER A 8 1.36 -1.33 -24.28
N LEU A 9 0.82 -0.42 -25.09
CA LEU A 9 -0.42 0.28 -24.78
C LEU A 9 -1.62 -0.68 -24.73
N ALA A 10 -1.74 -1.58 -25.70
CA ALA A 10 -2.80 -2.59 -25.72
C ALA A 10 -2.70 -3.55 -24.52
N ASN A 11 -1.49 -3.88 -24.06
CA ASN A 11 -1.31 -4.72 -22.88
C ASN A 11 -1.67 -3.98 -21.58
N LEU A 12 -1.31 -2.70 -21.47
CA LEU A 12 -1.72 -1.87 -20.34
C LEU A 12 -3.25 -1.77 -20.25
N GLU A 13 -3.93 -1.54 -21.38
CA GLU A 13 -5.40 -1.51 -21.43
C GLU A 13 -6.01 -2.82 -20.91
N LYS A 14 -5.48 -3.97 -21.32
CA LYS A 14 -5.93 -5.29 -20.85
C LYS A 14 -5.79 -5.43 -19.34
N VAL A 15 -4.65 -5.03 -18.77
CA VAL A 15 -4.40 -5.08 -17.32
C VAL A 15 -5.40 -4.19 -16.58
N LEU A 16 -5.57 -2.95 -17.01
CA LEU A 16 -6.47 -2.00 -16.36
C LEU A 16 -7.93 -2.46 -16.42
N ARG A 17 -8.37 -2.99 -17.57
CA ARG A 17 -9.73 -3.55 -17.72
C ARG A 17 -9.95 -4.76 -16.84
N ASN A 18 -8.96 -5.65 -16.77
CA ASN A 18 -9.05 -6.83 -15.91
C ASN A 18 -9.16 -6.42 -14.43
N MET A 19 -8.33 -5.50 -13.96
CA MET A 19 -8.39 -4.98 -12.59
C MET A 19 -9.75 -4.35 -12.28
N ALA A 20 -10.23 -3.46 -13.16
CA ALA A 20 -11.52 -2.79 -12.99
C ALA A 20 -12.71 -3.78 -12.92
N GLY A 21 -12.59 -4.96 -13.53
CA GLY A 21 -13.64 -5.97 -13.53
C GLY A 21 -13.87 -6.68 -12.20
N PHE A 22 -12.91 -6.67 -11.27
CA PHE A 22 -13.06 -7.34 -9.97
C PHE A 22 -12.81 -6.43 -8.75
N THR A 23 -12.11 -5.30 -8.90
CA THR A 23 -11.83 -4.40 -7.77
C THR A 23 -13.08 -3.95 -7.01
N PRO A 24 -14.23 -3.60 -7.65
CA PRO A 24 -15.41 -3.13 -6.92
C PRO A 24 -16.03 -4.17 -5.97
N ASP A 25 -16.01 -5.44 -6.36
CA ASP A 25 -16.68 -6.53 -5.62
C ASP A 25 -15.69 -7.36 -4.78
N HIS A 26 -14.39 -7.03 -4.83
CA HIS A 26 -13.38 -7.76 -4.10
C HIS A 26 -13.49 -7.49 -2.60
N THR A 27 -13.80 -8.53 -1.83
CA THR A 27 -13.71 -8.50 -0.37
C THR A 27 -12.43 -9.23 0.08
N PRO A 28 -11.46 -8.55 0.71
CA PRO A 28 -10.26 -9.21 1.24
C PRO A 28 -10.61 -10.26 2.29
N ARG A 29 -9.91 -11.40 2.25
CA ARG A 29 -9.95 -12.39 3.34
C ARG A 29 -9.30 -11.80 4.60
N THR A 30 -9.70 -12.30 5.76
CA THR A 30 -9.02 -11.99 7.02
C THR A 30 -7.60 -12.57 7.03
N PHE A 31 -6.66 -11.82 7.60
CA PHE A 31 -5.28 -12.23 7.86
C PHE A 31 -5.01 -12.20 9.37
N ASP A 32 -4.60 -13.34 9.93
CA ASP A 32 -4.41 -13.51 11.40
C ASP A 32 -3.04 -13.05 11.92
N GLY A 33 -2.41 -12.09 11.25
CA GLY A 33 -1.10 -11.53 11.64
C GLY A 33 -1.15 -10.02 11.89
N ASP A 34 0.00 -9.47 12.28
CA ASP A 34 0.20 -8.03 12.43
C ASP A 34 0.35 -7.37 11.04
N LEU A 35 -0.17 -6.15 10.88
CA LEU A 35 -0.06 -5.32 9.67
C LEU A 35 0.80 -4.08 9.95
N LEU A 36 1.84 -3.89 9.14
CA LEU A 36 2.57 -2.62 9.02
C LEU A 36 1.99 -1.83 7.83
N LEU A 37 1.29 -0.73 8.13
CA LEU A 37 0.59 0.10 7.15
C LEU A 37 1.34 1.43 6.94
N PHE A 38 1.59 1.79 5.68
CA PHE A 38 2.12 3.12 5.32
C PHE A 38 1.04 3.93 4.63
N VAL A 39 0.79 5.15 5.10
CA VAL A 39 -0.33 5.99 4.66
C VAL A 39 0.21 7.29 4.06
N ALA A 40 0.09 7.47 2.74
CA ALA A 40 0.29 8.78 2.11
C ALA A 40 -0.71 9.79 2.66
N THR A 41 -0.28 11.00 3.01
CA THR A 41 -1.17 12.02 3.59
C THR A 41 -1.54 13.15 2.64
N GLU A 42 -0.83 13.31 1.52
CA GLU A 42 -1.10 14.38 0.55
C GLU A 42 -1.98 13.90 -0.62
N ASP A 43 -2.62 14.84 -1.30
CA ASP A 43 -3.47 14.62 -2.48
C ASP A 43 -4.54 13.53 -2.33
N ARG A 44 -5.11 13.41 -1.12
CA ARG A 44 -6.14 12.42 -0.82
C ARG A 44 -7.54 12.90 -1.22
N PRO A 45 -8.40 12.01 -1.73
CA PRO A 45 -9.83 12.29 -1.85
C PRO A 45 -10.46 12.61 -0.49
N ALA A 46 -11.43 13.52 -0.46
CA ALA A 46 -12.12 13.91 0.77
C ALA A 46 -12.85 12.74 1.43
N GLU A 47 -13.28 11.77 0.64
CA GLU A 47 -13.98 10.56 1.06
C GLU A 47 -13.07 9.49 1.66
N LEU A 48 -11.74 9.65 1.51
CA LEU A 48 -10.74 8.67 1.97
C LEU A 48 -9.63 9.35 2.76
N PRO A 49 -9.93 10.04 3.87
CA PRO A 49 -8.92 10.77 4.62
C PRO A 49 -7.91 9.82 5.29
N ALA A 50 -6.70 10.31 5.56
CA ALA A 50 -5.61 9.49 6.09
C ALA A 50 -5.97 8.84 7.45
N GLN A 51 -6.68 9.57 8.31
CA GLN A 51 -7.06 9.08 9.65
C GLN A 51 -7.95 7.82 9.61
N ASP A 52 -8.67 7.59 8.52
CA ASP A 52 -9.60 6.47 8.39
C ASP A 52 -8.92 5.21 7.85
N ALA A 53 -7.66 5.32 7.36
CA ALA A 53 -6.94 4.22 6.74
C ALA A 53 -6.85 3.00 7.66
N VAL A 54 -6.52 3.21 8.94
CA VAL A 54 -6.43 2.13 9.93
C VAL A 54 -7.79 1.46 10.17
N THR A 55 -8.86 2.26 10.26
CA THR A 55 -10.22 1.74 10.48
C THR A 55 -10.70 0.90 9.29
N ALA A 56 -10.35 1.30 8.07
CA ALA A 56 -10.68 0.55 6.86
C ALA A 56 -10.06 -0.86 6.83
N TRP A 57 -8.87 -1.03 7.41
CA TRP A 57 -8.20 -2.34 7.48
C TRP A 57 -8.66 -3.22 8.65
N ARG A 58 -9.23 -2.62 9.70
CA ARG A 58 -9.56 -3.32 10.95
C ARG A 58 -10.40 -4.59 10.77
N PRO A 59 -11.43 -4.64 9.90
CA PRO A 59 -12.24 -5.86 9.70
C PRO A 59 -11.47 -7.04 9.09
N HIS A 60 -10.30 -6.79 8.48
CA HIS A 60 -9.54 -7.78 7.72
C HIS A 60 -8.27 -8.26 8.44
N ILE A 61 -7.92 -7.69 9.60
CA ILE A 61 -6.65 -7.98 10.30
C ILE A 61 -6.96 -8.49 11.71
N GLY A 62 -6.48 -9.70 12.03
CA GLY A 62 -6.62 -10.32 13.34
C GLY A 62 -5.56 -9.88 14.37
N GLY A 63 -4.42 -9.37 13.90
CA GLY A 63 -3.33 -8.87 14.75
C GLY A 63 -3.37 -7.35 14.98
N ARG A 64 -2.22 -6.81 15.40
CA ARG A 64 -2.01 -5.37 15.58
C ARG A 64 -1.84 -4.70 14.23
N ILE A 65 -2.42 -3.50 14.10
CA ILE A 65 -2.15 -2.60 12.98
C ILE A 65 -1.24 -1.49 13.50
N GLU A 66 -0.01 -1.45 13.00
CA GLU A 66 0.91 -0.34 13.19
C GLU A 66 0.91 0.50 11.91
N SER A 67 0.64 1.80 12.04
CA SER A 67 0.57 2.71 10.89
C SER A 67 1.61 3.82 10.96
N HIS A 68 2.18 4.15 9.81
CA HIS A 68 3.11 5.27 9.62
C HIS A 68 2.59 6.19 8.52
N GLU A 69 2.40 7.46 8.85
CA GLU A 69 2.07 8.48 7.86
C GLU A 69 3.32 8.94 7.10
N ILE A 70 3.18 9.08 5.78
CA ILE A 70 4.22 9.58 4.87
C ILE A 70 3.67 10.83 4.20
N ALA A 71 4.34 11.98 4.42
CA ALA A 71 3.92 13.30 3.95
C ALA A 71 4.22 13.51 2.46
N VAL A 72 3.61 12.69 1.62
CA VAL A 72 3.66 12.75 0.15
C VAL A 72 2.35 12.22 -0.44
N SER A 73 2.16 12.42 -1.75
CA SER A 73 1.08 11.77 -2.51
C SER A 73 1.28 10.25 -2.59
N HIS A 74 0.21 9.50 -2.89
CA HIS A 74 0.30 8.03 -3.03
C HIS A 74 1.37 7.59 -4.05
N TYR A 75 1.48 8.29 -5.19
CA TYR A 75 2.44 7.97 -6.23
C TYR A 75 3.88 8.34 -5.86
N ASP A 76 4.05 9.30 -4.95
CA ASP A 76 5.36 9.76 -4.50
C ASP A 76 5.95 8.94 -3.34
N MET A 77 5.18 8.00 -2.77
CA MET A 77 5.67 7.09 -1.72
C MET A 77 6.89 6.27 -2.17
N LEU A 78 7.01 6.01 -3.48
CA LEU A 78 8.12 5.26 -4.06
C LEU A 78 9.28 6.14 -4.56
N GLN A 79 9.22 7.47 -4.35
CA GLN A 79 10.36 8.34 -4.62
C GLN A 79 11.49 8.12 -3.62
N PRO A 80 12.75 8.42 -3.98
CA PRO A 80 13.92 8.02 -3.19
C PRO A 80 13.86 8.39 -1.70
N ALA A 81 13.40 9.60 -1.36
CA ALA A 81 13.34 10.06 0.03
C ALA A 81 12.29 9.28 0.85
N SER A 82 11.06 9.20 0.35
CA SER A 82 9.96 8.48 0.99
C SER A 82 10.26 6.99 1.10
N LEU A 83 10.81 6.40 0.05
CA LEU A 83 11.18 4.99 0.03
C LEU A 83 12.29 4.68 1.04
N ALA A 84 13.29 5.55 1.20
CA ALA A 84 14.32 5.39 2.22
C ALA A 84 13.73 5.39 3.65
N GLN A 85 12.77 6.28 3.93
CA GLN A 85 12.06 6.29 5.21
C GLN A 85 11.27 4.99 5.44
N ILE A 86 10.49 4.56 4.45
CA ILE A 86 9.68 3.33 4.52
C ILE A 86 10.60 2.12 4.76
N MET A 87 11.67 2.00 3.97
CA MET A 87 12.57 0.85 4.04
C MET A 87 13.33 0.76 5.36
N ARG A 88 13.72 1.89 5.96
CA ARG A 88 14.31 1.90 7.30
C ARG A 88 13.38 1.21 8.32
N ILE A 89 12.10 1.56 8.31
CA ILE A 89 11.10 0.99 9.23
C ILE A 89 10.90 -0.51 8.94
N VAL A 90 10.82 -0.90 7.66
CA VAL A 90 10.71 -2.31 7.27
C VAL A 90 11.90 -3.12 7.78
N THR A 91 13.13 -2.63 7.59
CA THR A 91 14.34 -3.31 8.07
C THR A 91 14.34 -3.46 9.59
N GLU A 92 14.02 -2.40 10.34
CA GLU A 92 13.91 -2.45 11.81
C GLU A 92 12.93 -3.55 12.28
N LYS A 93 11.81 -3.73 11.59
CA LYS A 93 10.84 -4.79 11.91
C LYS A 93 11.36 -6.17 11.58
N LEU A 94 11.96 -6.37 10.41
CA LEU A 94 12.49 -7.67 10.00
C LEU A 94 13.64 -8.13 10.90
N ASP A 95 14.51 -7.22 11.33
CA ASP A 95 15.61 -7.53 12.25
C ASP A 95 15.09 -7.94 13.64
N THR A 96 14.04 -7.24 14.13
CA THR A 96 13.39 -7.58 15.40
C THR A 96 12.72 -8.96 15.34
N GLU A 97 12.16 -9.32 14.19
CA GLU A 97 11.51 -10.61 13.97
C GLU A 97 12.50 -11.78 13.91
N GLU A 98 13.69 -11.59 13.35
CA GLU A 98 14.75 -12.60 13.41
C GLU A 98 15.25 -12.80 14.85
N LEU A 99 15.43 -11.73 15.62
CA LEU A 99 15.79 -11.81 17.06
C LEU A 99 14.74 -12.51 17.94
N ARG A 100 13.48 -12.60 17.50
CA ARG A 100 12.40 -13.29 18.22
C ARG A 100 12.37 -14.80 17.95
N LYS A 101 13.02 -15.27 16.88
CA LYS A 101 13.08 -16.68 16.50
C LYS A 101 14.27 -17.42 17.13
N ASP A 102 15.26 -16.69 17.62
CA ASP A 102 16.40 -17.20 18.40
C ASP A 102 16.02 -17.40 19.88
#